data_AF-A0AAJ0BX71-F1
#
_entry.id   AF-A0AAJ0BX71-F1
#
_cell.length_a   1.000
_cell.length_b   1.000
_cell.length_c   1.000
_cell.angle_alpha   90.00
_cell.angle_beta   90.00
_cell.angle_gamma   90.00
#
_symmetry.space_group_name_H-M   'P 1'
#
loop_
_entity.id
_entity.type
_entity.pdbx_description
1 polymer ?
#
loop_
_entity_poly.entity_id
_entity_poly.type
_entity_poly.pdbx_seq_one_letter_code
_entity_poly.pdbx_strand_id
1 'polypeptide(L)'
;MDLLTLARATHGIIVPNCVCHGTIGQPMPLPVYVMDKLPGVPYIQVQPSPVPGRPMSPAAASRVINTVTDFARFFASSWLNPQAMEASATKALLTEYQRRITLLSKTLPSRFAKKLSSVSADLPLFFTAPYPLVVSHADLCETNILADPLTGHITGIIDWEDARILPFEFSLWGFENVLGHMDSGGWHYYDNRESLVGLFWQTFDREIGSASDRRAVIAGARTAGIFCRYGFDWEKGPWVPVDESSYSMRYLDAFFDTSL
;
A
#
# COMPACT_ATOMS: atom_id res chain seq x y z
N MET A 1 13.77 -12.77 -11.67
CA MET A 1 13.43 -11.43 -12.18
C MET A 1 13.72 -10.45 -11.07
N ASP A 2 14.49 -9.41 -11.32
CA ASP A 2 14.64 -8.31 -10.35
C ASP A 2 13.28 -7.59 -10.22
N LEU A 3 12.76 -7.52 -9.00
CA LEU A 3 11.42 -6.98 -8.72
C LEU A 3 11.34 -5.48 -8.99
N LEU A 4 12.45 -4.76 -8.88
CA LEU A 4 12.51 -3.34 -9.24
C LEU A 4 12.41 -3.16 -10.76
N THR A 5 13.12 -3.99 -11.53
CA THR A 5 12.95 -4.03 -12.99
C THR A 5 11.50 -4.33 -13.39
N LEU A 6 10.85 -5.28 -12.70
CA LEU A 6 9.43 -5.58 -12.91
C LEU A 6 8.52 -4.40 -12.54
N ALA A 7 8.75 -3.75 -11.40
CA ALA A 7 8.00 -2.58 -10.97
C ALA A 7 8.11 -1.44 -12.01
N ARG A 8 9.30 -1.19 -12.54
CA ARG A 8 9.50 -0.19 -13.61
C ARG A 8 8.82 -0.57 -14.91
N ALA A 9 8.81 -1.85 -15.28
CA ALA A 9 8.05 -2.31 -16.45
C ALA A 9 6.53 -2.10 -16.27
N THR A 10 6.01 -2.31 -15.05
CA THR A 10 4.58 -2.20 -14.73
C THR A 10 4.09 -0.76 -14.56
N HIS A 11 4.91 0.10 -13.95
CA HIS A 11 4.51 1.46 -13.54
C HIS A 11 5.20 2.56 -14.37
N GLY A 12 6.17 2.20 -15.20
CA GLY A 12 6.86 3.13 -16.08
C GLY A 12 7.77 4.11 -15.33
N ILE A 13 7.72 5.37 -15.74
CA ILE A 13 8.72 6.39 -15.38
C ILE A 13 8.65 6.87 -13.92
N ILE A 14 7.57 6.55 -13.19
CA ILE A 14 7.44 6.91 -11.78
C ILE A 14 8.23 5.96 -10.85
N VAL A 15 8.81 4.89 -11.36
CA VAL A 15 9.72 4.00 -10.62
C VAL A 15 11.14 4.31 -11.06
N PRO A 16 12.11 4.53 -10.15
CA PRO A 16 13.46 4.92 -10.54
C PRO A 16 14.14 3.80 -11.32
N ASN A 17 14.95 4.14 -12.33
CA ASN A 17 15.90 3.18 -12.86
C ASN A 17 16.97 2.98 -11.79
N CYS A 18 17.35 1.74 -11.49
CA CYS A 18 18.39 1.44 -10.52
C CYS A 18 19.36 0.43 -11.12
N VAL A 19 20.65 0.71 -10.99
CA VAL A 19 21.73 -0.09 -11.52
C VAL A 19 22.65 -0.49 -10.37
N CYS A 20 22.88 -1.80 -10.22
CA CYS A 20 23.90 -2.32 -9.31
C CYS A 20 25.28 -2.19 -9.95
N HIS A 21 26.21 -1.56 -9.24
CA HIS A 21 27.61 -1.36 -9.65
C HIS A 21 28.58 -2.34 -8.97
N GLY A 22 28.06 -3.41 -8.35
CA GLY A 22 28.83 -4.41 -7.64
C GLY A 22 29.08 -4.02 -6.18
N THR A 23 30.24 -4.43 -5.63
CA THR A 23 30.56 -4.24 -4.22
C THR A 23 31.94 -3.60 -4.01
N ILE A 24 32.08 -2.78 -2.97
CA ILE A 24 33.36 -2.18 -2.54
C ILE A 24 33.80 -2.80 -1.20
N GLY A 25 35.08 -3.12 -1.08
CA GLY A 25 35.71 -3.58 0.17
C GLY A 25 35.71 -5.10 0.40
N GLN A 26 36.63 -5.56 1.25
CA GLN A 26 36.79 -6.95 1.75
C GLN A 26 37.31 -6.88 3.20
N PRO A 27 36.92 -7.80 4.11
CA PRO A 27 36.07 -8.99 3.90
C PRO A 27 34.56 -8.72 3.98
N MET A 28 34.15 -7.48 4.25
CA MET A 28 32.74 -7.06 4.34
C MET A 28 32.37 -6.21 3.11
N PRO A 29 31.95 -6.83 2.00
CA PRO A 29 31.62 -6.10 0.78
C PRO A 29 30.37 -5.22 0.97
N LEU A 30 30.47 -3.95 0.58
CA LEU A 30 29.36 -3.00 0.57
C LEU A 30 28.76 -2.93 -0.85
N PRO A 31 27.47 -3.26 -1.05
CA PRO A 31 26.85 -3.15 -2.36
C PRO A 31 26.65 -1.69 -2.76
N VAL A 32 26.87 -1.38 -4.04
CA VAL A 32 26.76 -0.02 -4.58
C VAL A 32 25.68 0.02 -5.65
N TYR A 33 24.75 0.95 -5.49
CA TYR A 33 23.66 1.18 -6.43
C TYR A 33 23.65 2.64 -6.88
N VAL A 34 23.27 2.87 -8.13
CA VAL A 34 22.98 4.20 -8.67
C VAL A 34 21.55 4.19 -9.17
N MET A 35 20.77 5.20 -8.81
CA MET A 35 19.38 5.32 -9.22
C MET A 35 19.02 6.71 -9.73
N ASP A 36 17.99 6.76 -10.58
CA ASP A 36 17.41 8.03 -11.05
C ASP A 36 16.93 8.85 -9.85
N LYS A 37 17.32 10.13 -9.80
CA LYS A 37 16.70 11.09 -8.87
C LYS A 37 15.37 11.54 -9.47
N LEU A 38 14.28 10.90 -9.04
CA LEU A 38 12.93 11.28 -9.44
C LEU A 38 12.57 12.69 -8.91
N PRO A 39 11.76 13.46 -9.65
CA PRO A 39 11.33 14.80 -9.24
C PRO A 39 10.30 14.74 -8.11
N GLY A 40 9.98 15.92 -7.55
CA GLY A 40 8.99 16.06 -6.48
C GLY A 40 9.58 16.03 -5.07
N VAL A 41 8.69 16.02 -4.09
CA VAL A 41 9.00 15.91 -2.66
C VAL A 41 8.20 14.79 -2.03
N PRO A 42 8.68 14.15 -0.94
CA PRO A 42 7.89 13.15 -0.22
C PRO A 42 6.50 13.67 0.14
N TYR A 43 5.46 12.86 -0.11
CA TYR A 43 4.06 13.24 0.04
C TYR A 43 3.75 13.72 1.45
N ILE A 44 4.39 13.15 2.48
CA ILE A 44 4.28 13.59 3.88
C ILE A 44 4.57 15.09 4.07
N GLN A 45 5.39 15.72 3.21
CA GLN A 45 5.71 17.15 3.29
C GLN A 45 4.62 18.06 2.69
N VAL A 46 3.75 17.50 1.84
CA VAL A 46 2.72 18.23 1.09
C VAL A 46 1.31 17.73 1.38
N GLN A 47 1.18 16.66 2.19
CA GLN A 47 -0.06 16.10 2.67
C GLN A 47 -0.85 17.16 3.44
N PRO A 48 -2.10 17.42 3.05
CA PRO A 48 -2.92 18.36 3.80
C PRO A 48 -3.18 17.87 5.23
N SER A 49 -2.96 18.75 6.20
CA SER A 49 -3.39 18.59 7.59
C SER A 49 -4.27 19.79 7.97
N PRO A 50 -5.56 19.77 7.58
CA PRO A 50 -6.48 20.82 7.95
C PRO A 50 -6.72 20.82 9.46
N VAL A 51 -6.95 22.02 10.02
CA VAL A 51 -7.32 22.16 11.44
C VAL A 51 -8.63 21.39 11.70
N PRO A 52 -8.75 20.65 12.82
CA PRO A 52 -9.96 19.92 13.16
C PRO A 52 -11.23 20.79 13.04
N GLY A 53 -12.24 20.27 12.33
CA GLY A 53 -13.50 20.97 12.08
C GLY A 53 -13.43 22.06 11.00
N ARG A 54 -12.32 22.19 10.25
CA ARG A 54 -12.24 23.05 9.06
C ARG A 54 -12.01 22.23 7.80
N PRO A 55 -12.73 22.54 6.71
CA PRO A 55 -12.50 21.86 5.45
C PRO A 55 -11.13 22.21 4.87
N MET A 56 -10.63 21.31 4.05
CA MET A 56 -9.42 21.52 3.25
C MET A 56 -9.62 22.73 2.32
N SER A 57 -8.56 23.53 2.10
CA SER A 57 -8.64 24.62 1.13
C SER A 57 -8.86 24.09 -0.29
N PRO A 58 -9.50 24.84 -1.20
CA PRO A 58 -9.74 24.38 -2.57
C PRO A 58 -8.47 23.94 -3.31
N ALA A 59 -7.36 24.67 -3.09
CA ALA A 59 -6.07 24.32 -3.68
C ALA A 59 -5.51 23.00 -3.15
N ALA A 60 -5.61 22.76 -1.84
CA ALA A 60 -5.18 21.49 -1.24
C ALA A 60 -6.09 20.33 -1.69
N ALA A 61 -7.40 20.56 -1.77
CA ALA A 61 -8.36 19.57 -2.26
C ALA A 61 -8.06 19.17 -3.71
N SER A 62 -7.73 20.16 -4.56
CA SER A 62 -7.32 19.91 -5.94
C SER A 62 -6.06 19.05 -6.02
N ARG A 63 -5.06 19.26 -5.14
CA ARG A 63 -3.85 18.43 -5.10
C ARG A 63 -4.16 16.99 -4.71
N VAL A 64 -4.97 16.78 -3.66
CA VAL A 64 -5.37 15.43 -3.23
C VAL A 64 -6.17 14.70 -4.31
N ILE A 65 -7.04 15.41 -5.04
CA ILE A 65 -7.76 14.85 -6.19
C ILE A 65 -6.78 14.32 -7.25
N ASN A 66 -5.73 15.09 -7.58
CA ASN A 66 -4.70 14.66 -8.52
C ASN A 66 -3.91 13.46 -7.98
N THR A 67 -3.50 13.50 -6.71
CA THR A 67 -2.81 12.38 -6.05
C THR A 67 -3.64 11.10 -6.11
N VAL A 68 -4.92 11.15 -5.73
CA VAL A 68 -5.85 10.01 -5.75
C VAL A 68 -6.05 9.46 -7.16
N THR A 69 -6.16 10.35 -8.16
CA THR A 69 -6.29 9.96 -9.56
C THR A 69 -5.05 9.21 -10.04
N ASP A 70 -3.86 9.69 -9.70
CA ASP A 70 -2.60 9.02 -10.09
C ASP A 70 -2.38 7.71 -9.31
N PHE A 71 -2.81 7.65 -8.05
CA PHE A 71 -2.84 6.42 -7.26
C PHE A 71 -3.72 5.35 -7.92
N ALA A 72 -4.89 5.73 -8.41
CA ALA A 72 -5.78 4.82 -9.12
C ALA A 72 -5.14 4.27 -10.41
N ARG A 73 -4.42 5.13 -11.16
CA ARG A 73 -3.65 4.71 -12.35
C ARG A 73 -2.50 3.77 -11.99
N PHE A 74 -1.78 4.05 -10.91
CA PHE A 74 -0.71 3.18 -10.40
C PHE A 74 -1.23 1.78 -10.07
N PHE A 75 -2.32 1.68 -9.31
CA PHE A 75 -2.94 0.39 -9.00
C PHE A 75 -3.52 -0.28 -10.25
N ALA A 76 -4.16 0.47 -11.15
CA ALA A 76 -4.67 -0.09 -12.41
C ALA A 76 -3.55 -0.69 -13.26
N SER A 77 -2.36 -0.08 -13.28
CA SER A 77 -1.23 -0.63 -14.02
C SER A 77 -0.73 -1.94 -13.41
N SER A 78 -0.72 -2.09 -12.08
CA SER A 78 -0.49 -3.41 -11.43
C SER A 78 -1.53 -4.45 -11.86
N TRP A 79 -2.81 -4.07 -11.83
CA TRP A 79 -3.92 -4.98 -12.19
C TRP A 79 -3.81 -5.49 -13.63
N LEU A 80 -3.47 -4.59 -14.57
CA LEU A 80 -3.31 -4.91 -15.99
C LEU A 80 -2.05 -5.75 -16.29
N ASN A 81 -1.14 -5.89 -15.32
CA ASN A 81 0.09 -6.66 -15.45
C ASN A 81 0.16 -7.77 -14.38
N PRO A 82 -0.77 -8.74 -14.38
CA PRO A 82 -0.75 -9.84 -13.43
C PRO A 82 0.50 -10.70 -13.62
N GLN A 83 1.01 -11.24 -12.52
CA GLN A 83 2.23 -12.04 -12.48
C GLN A 83 1.89 -13.51 -12.26
N ALA A 84 2.47 -14.37 -13.09
CA ALA A 84 2.43 -15.80 -12.84
C ALA A 84 3.50 -16.17 -11.79
N MET A 85 3.11 -17.00 -10.84
CA MET A 85 4.02 -17.58 -9.85
C MET A 85 3.90 -19.10 -9.87
N GLU A 86 5.02 -19.77 -9.59
CA GLU A 86 5.02 -21.21 -9.35
C GLU A 86 4.04 -21.57 -8.23
N ALA A 87 3.35 -22.70 -8.37
CA ALA A 87 2.35 -23.13 -7.38
C ALA A 87 2.97 -23.32 -5.98
N SER A 88 4.23 -23.79 -5.92
CA SER A 88 4.98 -23.92 -4.68
C SER A 88 5.29 -22.57 -4.03
N ALA A 89 5.66 -21.55 -4.81
CA ALA A 89 5.92 -20.20 -4.34
C ALA A 89 4.64 -19.54 -3.83
N THR A 90 3.53 -19.69 -4.55
CA THR A 90 2.20 -19.22 -4.13
C THR A 90 1.77 -19.86 -2.82
N LYS A 91 1.96 -21.18 -2.68
CA LYS A 91 1.68 -21.92 -1.44
C LYS A 91 2.55 -21.45 -0.27
N ALA A 92 3.82 -21.15 -0.52
CA ALA A 92 4.75 -20.63 0.50
C ALA A 92 4.29 -19.25 0.99
N LEU A 93 3.92 -18.35 0.08
CA LEU A 93 3.35 -17.04 0.42
C LEU A 93 2.06 -17.18 1.24
N LEU A 94 1.11 -18.00 0.78
CA LEU A 94 -0.12 -18.26 1.54
C LEU A 94 0.19 -18.76 2.96
N THR A 95 1.14 -19.68 3.10
CA THR A 95 1.55 -20.22 4.41
C THR A 95 2.16 -19.12 5.30
N GLU A 96 2.97 -18.23 4.73
CA GLU A 96 3.52 -17.09 5.45
C GLU A 96 2.42 -16.17 5.98
N TYR A 97 1.50 -15.74 5.12
CA TYR A 97 0.42 -14.84 5.52
C TYR A 97 -0.57 -15.52 6.48
N GLN A 98 -0.82 -16.82 6.35
CA GLN A 98 -1.60 -17.58 7.35
C GLN A 98 -0.95 -17.53 8.73
N ARG A 99 0.38 -17.66 8.80
CA ARG A 99 1.12 -17.55 10.06
C ARG A 99 1.04 -16.13 10.63
N ARG A 100 1.20 -15.10 9.79
CA ARG A 100 1.07 -13.69 10.21
C ARG A 100 -0.31 -13.43 10.81
N ILE A 101 -1.37 -13.75 10.07
CA ILE A 101 -2.75 -13.56 10.55
C ILE A 101 -3.03 -14.38 11.81
N THR A 102 -2.58 -15.63 11.89
CA THR A 102 -2.73 -16.45 13.11
C THR A 102 -2.05 -15.83 14.32
N LEU A 103 -0.86 -15.26 14.14
CA LEU A 103 -0.13 -14.59 15.21
C LEU A 103 -0.88 -13.33 15.67
N LEU A 104 -1.35 -12.50 14.73
CA LEU A 104 -2.15 -11.31 15.04
C LEU A 104 -3.45 -11.65 15.76
N SER A 105 -4.16 -12.71 15.34
CA SER A 105 -5.38 -13.19 16.00
C SER A 105 -5.20 -13.57 17.47
N LYS A 106 -3.98 -13.93 17.88
CA LYS A 106 -3.66 -14.30 19.26
C LYS A 106 -3.19 -13.13 20.11
N THR A 107 -2.78 -12.02 19.48
CA THR A 107 -2.00 -10.97 20.15
C THR A 107 -2.68 -9.61 20.09
N LEU A 108 -3.39 -9.30 19.00
CA LEU A 108 -4.12 -8.05 18.88
C LEU A 108 -5.37 -8.03 19.78
N PRO A 109 -5.82 -6.83 20.22
CA PRO A 109 -7.01 -6.67 21.04
C PRO A 109 -8.27 -7.32 20.44
N SER A 110 -9.17 -7.79 21.32
CA SER A 110 -10.38 -8.53 20.94
C SER A 110 -11.32 -7.78 19.99
N ARG A 111 -11.25 -6.43 19.96
CA ARG A 111 -11.99 -5.59 19.00
C ARG A 111 -11.67 -5.92 17.53
N PHE A 112 -10.52 -6.51 17.24
CA PHE A 112 -10.14 -6.95 15.88
C PHE A 112 -10.49 -8.41 15.58
N ALA A 113 -10.90 -9.20 16.59
CA ALA A 113 -11.05 -10.65 16.47
C ALA A 113 -12.00 -11.08 15.35
N LYS A 114 -13.13 -10.36 15.18
CA LYS A 114 -14.10 -10.64 14.11
C LYS A 114 -13.49 -10.45 12.71
N LYS A 115 -12.76 -9.36 12.49
CA LYS A 115 -12.12 -9.06 11.20
C LYS A 115 -10.99 -10.04 10.91
N LEU A 116 -10.16 -10.34 11.91
CA LEU A 116 -9.09 -11.33 11.79
C LEU A 116 -9.62 -12.74 11.49
N SER A 117 -10.74 -13.13 12.11
CA SER A 117 -11.40 -14.41 11.83
C SER A 117 -11.93 -14.47 10.39
N SER A 118 -12.56 -13.40 9.89
CA SER A 118 -13.01 -13.30 8.49
C SER A 118 -11.83 -13.39 7.52
N VAL A 119 -10.80 -12.58 7.73
CA VAL A 119 -9.59 -12.59 6.90
C VAL A 119 -8.93 -13.96 6.91
N SER A 120 -8.82 -14.61 8.07
CA SER A 120 -8.24 -15.94 8.18
C SER A 120 -9.01 -16.99 7.35
N ALA A 121 -10.34 -16.87 7.25
CA ALA A 121 -11.16 -17.76 6.44
C ALA A 121 -11.01 -17.48 4.94
N ASP A 122 -10.95 -16.20 4.56
CA ASP A 122 -10.91 -15.77 3.15
C ASP A 122 -9.50 -15.82 2.54
N LEU A 123 -8.44 -15.81 3.37
CA LEU A 123 -7.05 -15.69 2.94
C LEU A 123 -6.65 -16.66 1.81
N PRO A 124 -7.04 -17.96 1.83
CA PRO A 124 -6.72 -18.87 0.71
C PRO A 124 -7.28 -18.41 -0.64
N LEU A 125 -8.44 -17.75 -0.65
CA LEU A 125 -9.10 -17.30 -1.88
C LEU A 125 -8.29 -16.22 -2.61
N PHE A 126 -7.57 -15.37 -1.86
CA PHE A 126 -6.76 -14.29 -2.43
C PHE A 126 -5.53 -14.82 -3.20
N PHE A 127 -5.10 -16.05 -2.92
CA PHE A 127 -3.96 -16.70 -3.57
C PHE A 127 -4.39 -17.72 -4.64
N THR A 128 -5.66 -17.72 -5.02
CA THR A 128 -6.22 -18.59 -6.06
C THR A 128 -6.81 -17.79 -7.21
N ALA A 129 -6.72 -18.32 -8.43
CA ALA A 129 -7.40 -17.73 -9.58
C ALA A 129 -8.93 -17.65 -9.33
N PRO A 130 -9.60 -16.56 -9.76
CA PRO A 130 -9.13 -15.51 -10.65
C PRO A 130 -8.47 -14.30 -9.95
N TYR A 131 -8.15 -14.36 -8.65
CA TYR A 131 -7.56 -13.22 -7.94
C TYR A 131 -6.15 -12.90 -8.49
N PRO A 132 -5.89 -11.69 -9.02
CA PRO A 132 -4.61 -11.40 -9.65
C PRO A 132 -3.52 -11.19 -8.59
N LEU A 133 -2.42 -11.92 -8.78
CA LEU A 133 -1.14 -11.63 -8.14
C LEU A 133 -0.44 -10.55 -8.96
N VAL A 134 0.04 -9.49 -8.31
CA VAL A 134 0.64 -8.33 -8.98
C VAL A 134 1.91 -7.92 -8.26
N VAL A 135 2.79 -7.18 -8.95
CA VAL A 135 3.88 -6.48 -8.26
C VAL A 135 3.30 -5.44 -7.30
N SER A 136 3.78 -5.48 -6.07
CA SER A 136 3.29 -4.71 -4.93
C SER A 136 4.48 -4.13 -4.19
N HIS A 137 4.41 -2.84 -3.83
CA HIS A 137 5.50 -2.12 -3.18
C HIS A 137 5.85 -2.65 -1.78
N ALA A 138 4.84 -3.14 -1.04
CA ALA A 138 4.91 -3.59 0.36
C ALA A 138 5.29 -2.53 1.43
N ASP A 139 5.89 -1.40 1.03
CA ASP A 139 6.13 -0.21 1.88
C ASP A 139 5.62 1.11 1.25
N LEU A 140 4.38 1.12 0.75
CA LEU A 140 3.78 2.27 0.05
C LEU A 140 3.28 3.37 1.02
N CYS A 141 4.17 3.92 1.84
CA CYS A 141 3.87 5.00 2.77
C CYS A 141 4.22 6.38 2.22
N GLU A 142 3.79 7.43 2.92
CA GLU A 142 3.84 8.84 2.53
C GLU A 142 5.27 9.38 2.34
N THR A 143 6.28 8.71 2.90
CA THR A 143 7.69 9.03 2.69
C THR A 143 8.22 8.51 1.36
N ASN A 144 7.62 7.44 0.84
CA ASN A 144 8.06 6.72 -0.35
C ASN A 144 7.30 7.15 -1.62
N ILE A 145 6.28 8.01 -1.47
CA ILE A 145 5.54 8.62 -2.56
C ILE A 145 6.09 10.03 -2.77
N LEU A 146 6.57 10.34 -3.98
CA LEU A 146 6.98 11.68 -4.36
C LEU A 146 5.85 12.38 -5.12
N ALA A 147 5.53 13.61 -4.71
CA ALA A 147 4.50 14.43 -5.32
C ALA A 147 5.03 15.80 -5.72
N ASP A 148 4.46 16.38 -6.77
CA ASP A 148 4.64 17.77 -7.11
C ASP A 148 3.93 18.65 -6.06
N PRO A 149 4.63 19.54 -5.34
CA PRO A 149 4.04 20.35 -4.27
C PRO A 149 2.98 21.35 -4.76
N LEU A 150 3.02 21.74 -6.03
CA LEU A 150 2.07 22.69 -6.62
C LEU A 150 0.82 21.98 -7.12
N THR A 151 0.99 20.84 -7.78
CA THR A 151 -0.10 20.16 -8.50
C THR A 151 -0.67 18.95 -7.78
N GLY A 152 0.09 18.32 -6.89
CA GLY A 152 -0.28 17.07 -6.21
C GLY A 152 -0.13 15.81 -7.08
N HIS A 153 0.36 15.93 -8.32
CA HIS A 153 0.61 14.76 -9.15
C HIS A 153 1.72 13.88 -8.57
N ILE A 154 1.54 12.56 -8.66
CA ILE A 154 2.59 11.61 -8.28
C ILE A 154 3.69 11.69 -9.34
N THR A 155 4.89 11.95 -8.86
CA THR A 155 6.09 12.16 -9.69
C THR A 155 7.10 11.03 -9.51
N GLY A 156 6.96 10.25 -8.44
CA GLY A 156 7.79 9.09 -8.20
C GLY A 156 7.27 8.21 -7.07
N ILE A 157 7.65 6.94 -7.11
CA ILE A 157 7.49 5.97 -6.02
C ILE A 157 8.87 5.33 -5.87
N ILE A 158 9.46 5.48 -4.69
CA ILE A 158 10.83 5.08 -4.37
C ILE A 158 10.82 4.01 -3.29
N ASP A 159 11.98 3.42 -3.02
CA ASP A 159 12.17 2.43 -1.95
C ASP A 159 11.44 1.09 -2.18
N TRP A 160 11.73 0.49 -3.33
CA TRP A 160 11.15 -0.80 -3.75
C TRP A 160 11.90 -2.02 -3.18
N GLU A 161 12.73 -1.85 -2.14
CA GLU A 161 13.55 -2.96 -1.62
C GLU A 161 12.71 -4.12 -1.09
N ASP A 162 11.53 -3.80 -0.56
CA ASP A 162 10.58 -4.74 0.01
C ASP A 162 9.50 -5.19 -0.98
N ALA A 163 9.61 -4.83 -2.26
CA ALA A 163 8.64 -5.19 -3.28
C ALA A 163 8.40 -6.70 -3.29
N ARG A 164 7.14 -7.11 -3.52
CA ARG A 164 6.74 -8.52 -3.62
C ARG A 164 5.66 -8.71 -4.65
N ILE A 165 5.46 -9.95 -5.08
CA ILE A 165 4.29 -10.34 -5.85
C ILE A 165 3.22 -10.78 -4.83
N LEU A 166 2.10 -10.05 -4.75
CA LEU A 166 1.03 -10.26 -3.77
C LEU A 166 -0.35 -10.15 -4.42
N PRO A 167 -1.41 -10.65 -3.77
CA PRO A 167 -2.77 -10.38 -4.23
C PRO A 167 -3.01 -8.86 -4.30
N PHE A 168 -3.57 -8.40 -5.42
CA PHE A 168 -3.70 -6.98 -5.78
C PHE A 168 -4.04 -6.00 -4.63
N GLU A 169 -5.04 -6.29 -3.81
CA GLU A 169 -5.48 -5.35 -2.78
C GLU A 169 -4.57 -5.28 -1.55
N PHE A 170 -3.54 -6.11 -1.43
CA PHE A 170 -2.67 -6.15 -0.23
C PHE A 170 -1.96 -4.82 0.04
N SER A 171 -1.71 -4.01 -0.98
CA SER A 171 -1.08 -2.69 -0.82
C SER A 171 -2.07 -1.52 -0.79
N LEU A 172 -3.38 -1.76 -0.83
CA LEU A 172 -4.39 -0.68 -0.76
C LEU A 172 -4.41 0.05 0.58
N TRP A 173 -3.70 -0.43 1.60
CA TRP A 173 -3.45 0.35 2.81
C TRP A 173 -2.69 1.66 2.50
N GLY A 174 -1.84 1.69 1.47
CA GLY A 174 -1.18 2.93 1.03
C GLY A 174 -2.16 3.95 0.44
N PHE A 175 -3.27 3.47 -0.15
CA PHE A 175 -4.36 4.34 -0.57
C PHE A 175 -5.15 4.90 0.62
N GLU A 176 -5.33 4.15 1.71
CA GLU A 176 -5.96 4.69 2.94
C GLU A 176 -5.18 5.89 3.49
N ASN A 177 -3.85 5.83 3.41
CA ASN A 177 -2.98 6.90 3.87
C ASN A 177 -3.16 8.23 3.11
N VAL A 178 -3.66 8.20 1.86
CA VAL A 178 -3.94 9.43 1.09
C VAL A 178 -5.34 10.00 1.34
N LEU A 179 -6.20 9.31 2.10
CA LEU A 179 -7.57 9.73 2.41
C LEU A 179 -7.69 10.58 3.69
N GLY A 180 -6.56 10.82 4.35
CA GLY A 180 -6.51 11.54 5.60
C GLY A 180 -5.08 11.88 5.98
N HIS A 181 -4.88 12.17 7.26
CA HIS A 181 -3.57 12.39 7.85
C HIS A 181 -3.57 11.96 9.32
N MET A 182 -2.38 11.70 9.85
CA MET A 182 -2.18 11.33 11.25
C MET A 182 -1.48 12.46 12.01
N ASP A 183 -1.96 12.79 13.20
CA ASP A 183 -1.33 13.74 14.11
C ASP A 183 -1.23 13.19 15.56
N SER A 184 -0.88 14.05 16.53
CA SER A 184 -0.79 13.65 17.93
C SER A 184 -2.14 13.20 18.54
N GLY A 185 -3.26 13.68 18.01
CA GLY A 185 -4.62 13.33 18.39
C GLY A 185 -5.15 12.06 17.73
N GLY A 186 -4.51 11.57 16.66
CA GLY A 186 -4.88 10.34 15.97
C GLY A 186 -5.08 10.54 14.48
N TRP A 187 -5.81 9.61 13.86
CA TRP A 187 -6.09 9.63 12.44
C TRP A 187 -7.29 10.54 12.14
N HIS A 188 -7.16 11.38 11.13
CA HIS A 188 -8.20 12.30 10.67
C HIS A 188 -8.43 12.09 9.17
N TYR A 189 -9.60 11.56 8.81
CA TYR A 189 -10.03 11.51 7.42
C TYR A 189 -10.38 12.91 6.91
N TYR A 190 -10.20 13.12 5.61
CA TYR A 190 -10.69 14.33 4.96
C TYR A 190 -12.22 14.31 4.83
N ASP A 191 -12.85 15.49 4.96
CA ASP A 191 -14.32 15.64 4.87
C ASP A 191 -14.90 15.09 3.56
N ASN A 192 -14.12 15.10 2.48
CA ASN A 192 -14.51 14.59 1.16
C ASN A 192 -14.05 13.15 0.88
N ARG A 193 -13.68 12.36 1.91
CA ARG A 193 -13.19 10.97 1.79
C ARG A 193 -14.03 10.12 0.84
N GLU A 194 -15.34 10.09 1.01
CA GLU A 194 -16.23 9.26 0.17
C GLU A 194 -16.13 9.63 -1.31
N SER A 195 -16.02 10.92 -1.60
CA SER A 195 -15.81 11.41 -2.98
C SER A 195 -14.44 10.99 -3.52
N LEU A 196 -13.40 11.00 -2.69
CA LEU A 196 -12.06 10.53 -3.07
C LEU A 196 -12.03 9.01 -3.32
N VAL A 197 -12.70 8.22 -2.49
CA VAL A 197 -12.86 6.77 -2.70
C VAL A 197 -13.62 6.48 -4.00
N GLY A 198 -14.71 7.22 -4.25
CA GLY A 198 -15.46 7.12 -5.50
C GLY A 198 -14.59 7.47 -6.71
N LEU A 199 -13.82 8.56 -6.63
CA LEU A 199 -12.89 8.99 -7.69
C LEU A 199 -11.81 7.95 -7.98
N PHE A 200 -11.24 7.34 -6.93
CA PHE A 200 -10.24 6.29 -7.06
C PHE A 200 -10.79 5.13 -7.88
N TRP A 201 -11.93 4.56 -7.46
CA TRP A 201 -12.52 3.41 -8.15
C TRP A 201 -13.05 3.75 -9.53
N GLN A 202 -13.62 4.94 -9.73
CA GLN A 202 -14.05 5.40 -11.06
C GLN A 202 -12.86 5.51 -12.01
N THR A 203 -11.74 6.07 -11.54
CA THR A 203 -10.52 6.19 -12.34
C THR A 203 -9.96 4.80 -12.62
N PHE A 204 -9.80 3.95 -11.60
CA PHE A 204 -9.32 2.58 -11.74
C PHE A 204 -10.14 1.80 -12.76
N ASP A 205 -11.47 1.78 -12.62
CA ASP A 205 -12.39 1.07 -13.51
C ASP A 205 -12.29 1.59 -14.97
N ARG A 206 -12.04 2.89 -15.15
CA ARG A 206 -11.79 3.49 -16.47
C ARG A 206 -10.47 3.02 -17.07
N GLU A 207 -9.39 2.98 -16.29
CA GLU A 207 -8.07 2.55 -16.77
C GLU A 207 -8.06 1.06 -17.15
N ILE A 208 -8.76 0.20 -16.40
CA ILE A 208 -8.82 -1.24 -16.72
C ILE A 208 -9.87 -1.60 -17.79
N GLY A 209 -10.76 -0.66 -18.14
CA GLY A 209 -11.78 -0.83 -19.16
C GLY A 209 -12.96 -1.75 -18.81
N SER A 210 -13.02 -2.30 -17.58
CA SER A 210 -14.06 -3.26 -17.17
C SER A 210 -14.29 -3.27 -15.64
N ALA A 211 -15.38 -2.61 -15.19
CA ALA A 211 -15.78 -2.64 -13.78
C ALA A 211 -16.34 -3.99 -13.33
N SER A 212 -16.77 -4.86 -14.26
CA SER A 212 -17.29 -6.20 -13.95
C SER A 212 -16.20 -7.14 -13.45
N ASP A 213 -15.00 -7.04 -14.01
CA ASP A 213 -13.88 -7.95 -13.67
C ASP A 213 -13.41 -7.70 -12.24
N ARG A 214 -13.38 -6.44 -11.81
CA ARG A 214 -13.12 -6.09 -10.41
C ARG A 214 -14.20 -6.60 -9.47
N ARG A 215 -15.48 -6.33 -9.75
CA ARG A 215 -16.61 -6.71 -8.87
C ARG A 215 -16.74 -8.23 -8.66
N ALA A 216 -16.32 -9.03 -9.64
CA ALA A 216 -16.29 -10.48 -9.53
C ALA A 216 -15.19 -11.00 -8.58
N VAL A 217 -14.18 -10.18 -8.29
CA VAL A 217 -12.97 -10.55 -7.54
C VAL A 217 -12.93 -9.92 -6.13
N ILE A 218 -13.89 -9.03 -5.77
CA ILE A 218 -13.90 -8.35 -4.47
C ILE A 218 -13.92 -9.39 -3.33
N ALA A 219 -12.79 -9.48 -2.65
CA ALA A 219 -12.58 -10.34 -1.52
C ALA A 219 -11.55 -9.61 -0.64
N GLY A 220 -11.79 -9.50 0.67
CA GLY A 220 -11.19 -8.56 1.62
C GLY A 220 -9.68 -8.60 1.87
N ALA A 221 -8.87 -8.79 0.83
CA ALA A 221 -7.42 -8.79 0.82
C ALA A 221 -6.85 -7.43 1.23
N ARG A 222 -7.55 -6.31 0.99
CA ARG A 222 -7.23 -5.01 1.62
C ARG A 222 -7.13 -5.12 3.14
N THR A 223 -8.07 -5.82 3.78
CA THR A 223 -8.07 -6.03 5.24
C THR A 223 -6.86 -6.85 5.68
N ALA A 224 -6.50 -7.89 4.91
CA ALA A 224 -5.29 -8.66 5.18
C ALA A 224 -4.02 -7.81 5.06
N GLY A 225 -3.95 -6.95 4.04
CA GLY A 225 -2.89 -5.97 3.84
C GLY A 225 -2.75 -5.00 5.01
N ILE A 226 -3.85 -4.39 5.46
CA ILE A 226 -3.87 -3.48 6.62
C ILE A 226 -3.35 -4.17 7.89
N PHE A 227 -3.83 -5.38 8.18
CA PHE A 227 -3.33 -6.15 9.34
C PHE A 227 -1.84 -6.47 9.21
N CYS A 228 -1.38 -6.89 8.03
CA CYS A 228 0.02 -7.22 7.83
C CYS A 228 0.93 -5.98 7.89
N ARG A 229 0.43 -4.81 7.52
CA ARG A 229 1.19 -3.56 7.60
C ARG A 229 1.25 -3.03 9.02
N TYR A 230 0.11 -2.85 9.69
CA TYR A 230 0.03 -2.13 10.95
C TYR A 230 -0.08 -3.04 12.19
N GLY A 231 -0.27 -4.34 12.00
CA GLY A 231 -0.26 -5.33 13.08
C GLY A 231 1.14 -5.69 13.60
N PHE A 232 2.20 -5.28 12.89
CA PHE A 232 3.58 -5.60 13.22
C PHE A 232 4.43 -4.35 13.47
N ASP A 233 5.36 -4.47 14.41
CA ASP A 233 6.36 -3.47 14.76
C ASP A 233 7.62 -3.73 13.93
N TRP A 234 7.68 -3.11 12.76
CA TRP A 234 8.76 -3.31 11.79
C TRP A 234 10.13 -2.85 12.28
N GLU A 235 10.19 -1.93 13.26
CA GLU A 235 11.44 -1.52 13.90
C GLU A 235 12.03 -2.63 14.78
N LYS A 236 11.15 -3.41 15.45
CA LYS A 236 11.56 -4.56 16.28
C LYS A 236 11.68 -5.86 15.48
N GLY A 237 11.05 -5.93 14.30
CA GLY A 237 11.21 -7.00 13.33
C GLY A 237 9.89 -7.48 12.72
N PRO A 238 9.94 -8.21 11.58
CA PRO A 238 8.78 -8.50 10.73
C PRO A 238 7.74 -9.46 11.33
N TRP A 239 8.00 -9.99 12.52
CA TRP A 239 7.15 -10.94 13.25
C TRP A 239 6.81 -10.48 14.67
N VAL A 240 7.13 -9.23 15.04
CA VAL A 240 6.82 -8.68 16.37
C VAL A 240 5.47 -7.98 16.30
N PRO A 241 4.42 -8.48 16.97
CA PRO A 241 3.12 -7.81 16.96
C PRO A 241 3.18 -6.48 17.72
N VAL A 242 2.37 -5.53 17.31
CA VAL A 242 2.23 -4.24 17.99
C VAL A 242 1.45 -4.40 19.30
N ASP A 243 1.80 -3.59 20.30
CA ASP A 243 0.98 -3.40 21.51
C ASP A 243 0.04 -2.19 21.36
N GLU A 244 -0.86 -1.99 22.33
CA GLU A 244 -1.85 -0.90 22.29
C GLU A 244 -1.24 0.51 22.40
N SER A 245 0.03 0.63 22.81
CA SER A 245 0.73 1.91 22.88
C SER A 245 1.40 2.29 21.56
N SER A 246 1.51 1.34 20.62
CA SER A 246 2.13 1.56 19.31
C SER A 246 1.37 2.58 18.47
N TYR A 247 2.12 3.41 17.74
CA TYR A 247 1.55 4.32 16.75
C TYR A 247 0.78 3.57 15.64
N SER A 248 1.24 2.38 15.26
CA SER A 248 0.56 1.52 14.29
C SER A 248 -0.83 1.05 14.78
N MET A 249 -1.05 0.96 16.09
CA MET A 249 -2.37 0.63 16.64
C MET A 249 -3.41 1.69 16.26
N ARG A 250 -3.01 2.98 16.20
CA ARG A 250 -3.91 4.07 15.82
C ARG A 250 -4.41 3.94 14.38
N TYR A 251 -3.57 3.42 13.48
CA TYR A 251 -3.99 3.11 12.10
C TYR A 251 -4.98 1.95 12.08
N LEU A 252 -4.71 0.86 12.83
CA LEU A 252 -5.63 -0.27 12.90
C LEU A 252 -7.00 0.14 13.42
N ASP A 253 -7.05 0.93 14.50
CA ASP A 253 -8.29 1.48 15.04
C ASP A 253 -9.00 2.33 13.97
N ALA A 254 -8.32 3.31 13.37
CA ALA A 254 -8.93 4.21 12.40
C ALA A 254 -9.48 3.52 11.12
N PHE A 255 -8.73 2.54 10.59
CA PHE A 255 -9.08 1.87 9.35
C PHE A 255 -10.14 0.78 9.52
N PHE A 256 -10.39 0.36 10.77
CA PHE A 256 -11.39 -0.65 11.07
C PHE A 256 -12.60 -0.17 11.87
N ASP A 257 -12.54 1.01 12.49
CA ASP A 257 -13.67 1.67 13.16
C ASP A 257 -14.62 2.35 12.16
N THR A 258 -14.14 2.66 10.95
CA THR A 258 -14.98 3.10 9.84
C THR A 258 -15.36 1.92 8.95
N SER A 259 -16.66 1.72 8.71
CA SER A 259 -17.12 0.79 7.67
C SER A 259 -16.86 1.42 6.29
N LEU A 260 -16.32 0.63 5.36
CA LEU A 260 -16.33 0.89 3.92
C LEU A 260 -17.28 -0.14 3.29
#